data_AF-A0A6J5ZZP3-F1
#
_entry.id   AF-A0A6J5ZZP3-F1
#
_cell.length_a   1.000
_cell.length_b   1.000
_cell.length_c   1.000
_cell.angle_alpha   90.00
_cell.angle_beta   90.00
_cell.angle_gamma   90.00
#
_symmetry.space_group_name_H-M   'P 1'
#
loop_
_entity.id
_entity.type
_entity.pdbx_description
1 polymer ?
#
loop_
_entity_poly.entity_id
_entity_poly.type
_entity_poly.pdbx_seq_one_letter_code
_entity_poly.pdbx_strand_id
1 'polypeptide(L)'
;MSLRLIVVAVVTVIAVVSTIAAIVATPEMMAARRVHQRFAAETLTRSDSLFVRAARGSIPRLSTLGIFKPFRRGAEQRDRRRIESRLPDALDRVVRQLRAGSTLSLALRGVGAEDPVFARVAAELDQGRSLQKAVAQWGAEDDLPNRKLTATALELASRSGGATARVLDGVAASLRDRVALEREVAALSSQSRASAAVLVVAPVVFAAAMAMIDHRVLDLLIGRPIGWACVGLGLGLDVLGAFWMSRLIGRHR
;
A
#
# COMPACT_ATOMS: atom_id res chain seq x y z
N MET A 1 17.08 -43.38 -10.16
CA MET A 1 16.07 -42.30 -9.98
C MET A 1 16.49 -41.13 -10.87
N SER A 2 15.83 -40.99 -12.01
CA SER A 2 16.33 -40.26 -13.18
C SER A 2 16.34 -38.75 -12.94
N LEU A 3 17.47 -38.11 -13.23
CA LEU A 3 17.71 -36.66 -13.15
C LEU A 3 16.56 -35.83 -13.77
N ARG A 4 15.90 -36.37 -14.79
CA ARG A 4 14.74 -35.78 -15.48
C ARG A 4 13.51 -35.61 -14.60
N LEU A 5 13.29 -36.50 -13.65
CA LEU A 5 12.16 -36.47 -12.70
C LEU A 5 12.32 -35.34 -11.69
N ILE A 6 13.54 -35.16 -11.19
CA ILE A 6 13.91 -34.07 -10.30
C ILE A 6 13.79 -32.74 -11.05
N VAL A 7 14.24 -32.67 -12.30
CA VAL A 7 14.14 -31.45 -13.11
C VAL A 7 12.68 -31.05 -13.36
N VAL A 8 11.81 -31.99 -13.72
CA VAL A 8 10.38 -31.68 -13.93
C VAL A 8 9.75 -31.23 -12.63
N ALA A 9 9.91 -31.97 -11.53
CA ALA A 9 9.37 -31.57 -10.23
C ALA A 9 9.86 -30.18 -9.79
N VAL A 10 11.14 -29.88 -9.97
CA VAL A 10 11.73 -28.58 -9.64
C VAL A 10 11.18 -27.48 -10.54
N VAL A 11 11.04 -27.71 -11.84
CA VAL A 11 10.49 -26.72 -12.79
C VAL A 11 9.02 -26.43 -12.49
N THR A 12 8.19 -27.44 -12.20
CA THR A 12 6.77 -27.21 -11.88
C THR A 12 6.61 -26.51 -10.52
N VAL A 13 7.44 -26.86 -9.54
CA VAL A 13 7.46 -26.17 -8.23
C VAL A 13 7.92 -24.72 -8.39
N ILE A 14 8.99 -24.44 -9.14
CA ILE A 14 9.48 -23.08 -9.40
C ILE A 14 8.42 -22.26 -10.16
N ALA A 15 7.78 -22.85 -11.17
CA ALA A 15 6.73 -22.19 -11.94
C ALA A 15 5.52 -21.83 -11.07
N VAL A 16 5.06 -22.76 -10.22
CA VAL A 16 3.97 -22.50 -9.27
C VAL A 16 4.34 -21.43 -8.25
N VAL A 17 5.52 -21.52 -7.65
CA VAL A 17 6.01 -20.52 -6.71
C VAL A 17 6.10 -19.15 -7.39
N SER A 18 6.54 -19.10 -8.65
CA SER A 18 6.58 -17.88 -9.45
C SER A 18 5.18 -17.31 -9.77
N THR A 19 4.21 -18.16 -10.08
CA THR A 19 2.83 -17.73 -10.41
C THR A 19 2.06 -17.29 -9.16
N ILE A 20 2.19 -18.02 -8.05
CA ILE A 20 1.68 -17.58 -6.73
C ILE A 20 2.35 -16.26 -6.35
N ALA A 21 3.68 -16.16 -6.50
CA ALA A 21 4.41 -14.93 -6.22
C ALA A 21 3.92 -13.78 -7.11
N ALA A 22 3.64 -13.97 -8.40
CA ALA A 22 3.11 -12.91 -9.27
C ALA A 22 1.70 -12.43 -8.87
N ILE A 23 0.83 -13.36 -8.47
CA ILE A 23 -0.56 -13.06 -8.04
C ILE A 23 -0.57 -12.37 -6.66
N VAL A 24 0.31 -12.78 -5.75
CA VAL A 24 0.39 -12.25 -4.37
C VAL A 24 1.27 -10.99 -4.29
N ALA A 25 2.35 -10.87 -5.07
CA ALA A 25 3.35 -9.80 -4.94
C ALA A 25 2.95 -8.47 -5.58
N THR A 26 1.93 -8.44 -6.46
CA THR A 26 1.57 -7.21 -7.21
C THR A 26 1.10 -6.04 -6.33
N PRO A 27 0.68 -6.23 -5.06
CA PRO A 27 0.60 -5.11 -4.10
C PRO A 27 1.37 -5.31 -2.78
N GLU A 28 1.60 -6.54 -2.32
CA GLU A 28 2.14 -6.83 -0.98
C GLU A 28 3.66 -6.85 -0.88
N MET A 29 4.42 -7.13 -1.96
CA MET A 29 5.90 -7.05 -1.86
C MET A 29 6.39 -5.61 -1.72
N MET A 30 5.50 -4.66 -2.03
CA MET A 30 5.65 -3.27 -1.67
C MET A 30 5.30 -3.00 -0.19
N ALA A 31 4.45 -3.77 0.48
CA ALA A 31 3.99 -3.54 1.87
C ALA A 31 4.70 -4.42 2.92
N ALA A 32 4.82 -5.73 2.70
CA ALA A 32 5.32 -6.72 3.67
C ALA A 32 6.85 -6.72 3.84
N ARG A 33 7.63 -6.28 2.84
CA ARG A 33 9.10 -6.18 2.98
C ARG A 33 9.57 -5.02 3.88
N ARG A 34 8.63 -4.20 4.39
CA ARG A 34 8.91 -2.98 5.18
C ARG A 34 8.61 -3.06 6.66
N VAL A 35 8.04 -4.16 7.15
CA VAL A 35 8.02 -4.45 8.59
C VAL A 35 9.39 -4.93 9.04
N HIS A 36 10.05 -5.78 8.26
CA HIS A 36 11.41 -6.27 8.59
C HIS A 36 12.51 -5.20 8.51
N GLN A 37 12.36 -4.17 7.67
CA GLN A 37 13.37 -3.11 7.56
C GLN A 37 13.24 -1.99 8.60
N ARG A 38 12.05 -1.77 9.20
CA ARG A 38 11.88 -0.74 10.24
C ARG A 38 12.45 -1.17 11.60
N PHE A 39 12.44 -2.47 11.93
CA PHE A 39 13.10 -2.97 13.14
C PHE A 39 14.64 -2.84 13.11
N ALA A 40 15.26 -2.74 11.93
CA ALA A 40 16.70 -2.49 11.81
C ALA A 40 17.07 -1.00 11.85
N ALA A 41 16.11 -0.09 11.62
CA ALA A 41 16.36 1.34 11.51
C ALA A 41 16.03 2.13 12.78
N GLU A 42 15.12 1.65 13.63
CA GLU A 42 14.70 2.36 14.85
C GLU A 42 15.65 2.17 16.05
N THR A 43 16.56 1.19 16.02
CA THR A 43 17.64 1.08 17.03
C THR A 43 18.80 2.06 16.80
N LEU A 44 18.87 2.74 15.65
CA LEU A 44 20.00 3.62 15.30
C LEU A 44 19.72 5.13 15.44
N THR A 45 18.49 5.55 15.72
CA THR A 45 18.11 6.96 15.87
C THR A 45 18.07 7.44 17.33
N ARG A 46 18.95 6.89 18.18
CA ARG A 46 19.24 7.44 19.52
C ARG A 46 20.74 7.67 19.76
N SER A 47 21.49 7.99 18.71
CA SER A 47 22.84 8.52 18.90
C SER A 47 23.06 9.71 17.97
N ASP A 48 22.77 10.89 18.52
CA ASP A 48 23.39 12.14 18.09
C ASP A 48 24.90 12.00 18.20
N SER A 49 25.63 12.09 17.10
CA SER A 49 26.98 12.65 17.08
C SER A 49 27.53 12.69 15.66
N LEU A 50 27.84 13.91 15.20
CA LEU A 50 29.00 14.33 14.39
C LEU A 50 29.36 13.62 13.05
N PHE A 51 28.90 12.41 12.77
CA PHE A 51 29.28 11.60 11.60
C PHE A 51 28.60 12.02 10.29
N VAL A 52 27.37 12.53 10.36
CA VAL A 52 26.59 12.87 9.15
C VAL A 52 27.15 14.13 8.45
N ARG A 53 27.89 14.99 9.16
CA ARG A 53 28.53 16.17 8.58
C ARG A 53 29.80 15.84 7.79
N ALA A 54 30.47 14.72 8.10
CA ALA A 54 31.67 14.26 7.37
C ALA A 54 31.32 13.49 6.09
N ALA A 55 30.18 12.77 6.06
CA ALA A 55 29.78 11.96 4.90
C ALA A 55 29.25 12.77 3.69
N ARG A 56 29.03 14.09 3.84
CA ARG A 56 28.55 14.97 2.76
C ARG A 56 29.68 15.45 1.82
N GLY A 57 30.94 15.19 2.15
CA GLY A 57 32.12 15.71 1.43
C GLY A 57 32.63 14.87 0.26
N SER A 58 32.16 13.64 0.06
CA SER A 58 32.80 12.73 -0.90
C SER A 58 31.78 11.99 -1.75
N ILE A 59 31.00 12.72 -2.55
CA ILE A 59 30.36 12.12 -3.72
C ILE A 59 30.50 13.10 -4.88
N PRO A 60 31.40 12.81 -5.81
CA PRO A 60 30.96 12.97 -7.18
C PRO A 60 31.28 11.74 -8.04
N ARG A 61 30.36 11.48 -8.97
CA ARG A 61 30.50 10.63 -10.17
C ARG A 61 30.31 9.12 -9.97
N LEU A 62 29.06 8.70 -9.77
CA LEU A 62 28.55 7.44 -10.33
C LEU A 62 27.00 7.40 -10.37
N SER A 63 26.37 8.54 -10.63
CA SER A 63 24.92 8.67 -10.80
C SER A 63 24.55 8.86 -12.28
N THR A 64 24.91 7.90 -13.13
CA THR A 64 24.47 7.84 -14.54
C THR A 64 23.74 6.54 -14.91
N LEU A 65 23.35 5.69 -13.95
CA LEU A 65 22.30 4.70 -14.19
C LEU A 65 20.96 5.18 -13.64
N GLY A 66 20.12 5.69 -14.54
CA GLY A 66 18.73 6.07 -14.32
C GLY A 66 17.78 4.89 -14.00
N ILE A 67 18.22 3.93 -13.17
CA ILE A 67 17.41 2.76 -12.74
C ILE A 67 16.77 3.02 -11.36
N PHE A 68 17.24 4.01 -10.59
CA PHE A 68 16.77 4.26 -9.21
C PHE A 68 15.73 5.39 -9.05
N LYS A 69 15.28 6.04 -10.14
CA LYS A 69 14.28 7.12 -10.06
C LYS A 69 12.85 6.68 -9.68
N PRO A 70 12.34 5.46 -9.99
CA PRO A 70 10.99 5.06 -9.55
C PRO A 70 10.95 4.71 -8.05
N PHE A 71 12.10 4.47 -7.41
CA PHE A 71 12.19 4.03 -6.01
C PHE A 71 11.95 5.16 -4.99
N ARG A 72 12.35 6.40 -5.31
CA ARG A 72 12.13 7.57 -4.42
C ARG A 72 10.68 8.09 -4.44
N ARG A 73 9.98 8.02 -5.57
CA ARG A 73 8.58 8.48 -5.69
C ARG A 73 7.60 7.60 -4.89
N GLY A 74 7.92 6.33 -4.69
CA GLY A 74 7.10 5.40 -3.90
C GLY A 74 7.22 5.54 -2.39
N ALA A 75 8.25 6.21 -1.86
CA ALA A 75 8.36 6.49 -0.43
C ALA A 75 7.46 7.67 -0.02
N GLU A 76 7.49 8.75 -0.79
CA GLU A 76 6.67 9.96 -0.58
C GLU A 76 5.17 9.69 -0.68
N GLN A 77 4.72 8.85 -1.63
CA GLN A 77 3.30 8.48 -1.77
C GLN A 77 2.74 7.65 -0.60
N ARG A 78 3.58 7.02 0.22
CA ARG A 78 3.14 6.08 1.24
C ARG A 78 3.04 6.68 2.63
N ASP A 79 3.86 7.70 2.93
CA ASP A 79 3.60 8.54 4.10
C ASP A 79 2.32 9.35 3.88
N ARG A 80 2.05 9.81 2.65
CA ARG A 80 0.78 10.48 2.28
C ARG A 80 -0.47 9.63 2.57
N ARG A 81 -0.46 8.34 2.19
CA ARG A 81 -1.58 7.42 2.48
C ARG A 81 -1.78 7.13 3.97
N ARG A 82 -0.69 7.06 4.75
CA ARG A 82 -0.79 6.92 6.21
C ARG A 82 -1.44 8.15 6.83
N ILE A 83 -1.09 9.34 6.36
CA ILE A 83 -1.70 10.60 6.80
C ILE A 83 -3.19 10.63 6.42
N GLU A 84 -3.56 10.23 5.20
CA GLU A 84 -4.99 10.15 4.79
C GLU A 84 -5.80 9.19 5.67
N SER A 85 -5.25 8.04 6.04
CA SER A 85 -5.97 7.07 6.89
C SER A 85 -6.21 7.55 8.33
N ARG A 86 -5.43 8.53 8.81
CA ARG A 86 -5.52 9.13 10.15
C ARG A 86 -6.34 10.43 10.17
N LEU A 87 -6.63 10.98 8.99
CA LEU A 87 -7.37 12.21 8.83
C LEU A 87 -8.78 12.17 9.45
N PRO A 88 -9.58 11.08 9.33
CA PRO A 88 -10.89 11.02 9.98
C PRO A 88 -10.77 11.09 11.51
N ASP A 89 -9.84 10.35 12.11
CA ASP A 89 -9.64 10.30 13.57
C ASP A 89 -9.14 11.65 14.13
N ALA A 90 -8.27 12.32 13.38
CA ALA A 90 -7.82 13.66 13.72
C ALA A 90 -8.96 14.69 13.62
N LEU A 91 -9.81 14.60 12.59
CA LEU A 91 -10.96 15.48 12.43
C LEU A 91 -12.01 15.23 13.52
N ASP A 92 -12.24 13.99 13.93
CA ASP A 92 -13.12 13.64 15.04
C ASP A 92 -12.65 14.26 16.37
N ARG A 93 -11.33 14.36 16.60
CA ARG A 93 -10.78 15.11 17.76
C ARG A 93 -11.09 16.59 17.68
N VAL A 94 -10.97 17.21 16.51
CA VAL A 94 -11.32 18.63 16.30
C VAL A 94 -12.81 18.83 16.58
N VAL A 95 -13.69 17.97 16.02
CA VAL A 95 -15.14 18.01 16.25
C VAL A 95 -15.48 17.90 17.74
N ARG A 96 -14.81 16.99 18.48
CA ARG A 96 -14.99 16.87 19.93
C ARG A 96 -14.63 18.15 20.70
N GLN A 97 -13.50 18.77 20.36
CA GLN A 97 -13.10 20.03 20.99
C GLN A 97 -14.06 21.18 20.64
N LEU A 98 -14.57 21.23 19.40
CA LEU A 98 -15.60 22.21 19.01
C LEU A 98 -16.91 22.02 19.78
N ARG A 99 -17.35 20.76 19.98
CA ARG A 99 -18.54 20.46 20.80
C ARG A 99 -18.35 20.84 22.27
N ALA A 100 -17.13 20.82 22.77
CA ALA A 100 -16.79 21.33 24.11
C ALA A 100 -16.74 22.86 24.19
N GLY A 101 -17.03 23.59 23.10
CA GLY A 101 -17.06 25.05 23.05
C GLY A 101 -15.74 25.69 22.65
N SER A 102 -14.74 24.92 22.22
CA SER A 102 -13.47 25.46 21.71
C SER A 102 -13.66 26.20 20.39
N THR A 103 -12.83 27.20 20.14
CA THR A 103 -12.76 27.84 18.82
C THR A 103 -12.07 26.92 17.82
N LEU A 104 -12.38 27.06 16.52
CA LEU A 104 -11.78 26.23 15.47
C LEU A 104 -10.25 26.33 15.44
N SER A 105 -9.72 27.54 15.63
CA SER A 105 -8.28 27.79 15.69
C SER A 105 -7.63 27.09 16.89
N LEU A 106 -8.26 27.14 18.07
CA LEU A 106 -7.75 26.48 19.26
C LEU A 106 -7.83 24.95 19.12
N ALA A 107 -8.91 24.44 18.52
CA ALA A 107 -9.07 23.02 18.30
C ALA A 107 -8.01 22.44 17.33
N LEU A 108 -7.73 23.15 16.24
CA LEU A 108 -6.69 22.75 15.28
C LEU A 108 -5.28 22.80 15.88
N ARG A 109 -4.99 23.80 16.72
CA ARG A 109 -3.72 23.87 17.46
C ARG A 109 -3.57 22.69 18.43
N GLY A 110 -4.61 22.41 19.21
CA GLY A 110 -4.61 21.31 20.18
C GLY A 110 -4.38 19.96 19.52
N VAL A 111 -5.14 19.65 18.46
CA VAL A 111 -4.98 18.38 17.74
C VAL A 111 -3.67 18.33 16.96
N GLY A 112 -3.22 19.43 16.36
CA GLY A 112 -1.96 19.48 15.62
C GLY A 112 -0.70 19.34 16.48
N ALA A 113 -0.78 19.61 17.79
CA ALA A 113 0.30 19.31 18.72
C ALA A 113 0.47 17.81 18.97
N GLU A 114 -0.62 17.04 18.93
CA GLU A 114 -0.63 15.59 19.15
C GLU A 114 -0.49 14.78 17.86
N ASP A 115 -0.98 15.31 16.73
CA ASP A 115 -1.07 14.58 15.46
C ASP A 115 -0.40 15.34 14.29
N PRO A 116 0.52 14.68 13.55
CA PRO A 116 1.17 15.29 12.38
C PRO A 116 0.20 15.69 11.26
N VAL A 117 -1.05 15.20 11.23
CA VAL A 117 -2.05 15.54 10.21
C VAL A 117 -2.31 17.04 10.14
N PHE A 118 -2.47 17.70 11.31
CA PHE A 118 -2.74 19.14 11.43
C PHE A 118 -1.56 19.95 11.98
N ALA A 119 -0.42 19.32 12.28
CA ALA A 119 0.77 19.98 12.83
C ALA A 119 1.22 21.22 12.01
N ARG A 120 1.13 21.14 10.68
CA ARG A 120 1.46 22.28 9.81
C ARG A 120 0.49 23.45 9.97
N VAL A 121 -0.81 23.15 10.02
CA VAL A 121 -1.86 24.17 10.24
C VAL A 121 -1.71 24.78 11.63
N ALA A 122 -1.44 23.97 12.66
CA ALA A 122 -1.17 24.44 14.02
C ALA A 122 0.03 25.40 14.06
N ALA A 123 1.16 25.00 13.46
CA ALA A 123 2.37 25.83 13.41
C ALA A 123 2.13 27.18 12.69
N GLU A 124 1.32 27.19 11.62
CA GLU A 124 0.96 28.42 10.92
C GLU A 124 0.03 29.32 11.74
N LEU A 125 -0.93 28.73 12.47
CA LEU A 125 -1.78 29.46 13.39
C LEU A 125 -0.96 30.05 14.54
N ASP A 126 0.02 29.32 15.09
CA ASP A 126 0.88 29.81 16.17
C ASP A 126 1.78 30.98 15.74
N GLN A 127 2.15 31.02 14.46
CA GLN A 127 2.83 32.16 13.83
C GLN A 127 1.92 33.37 13.58
N GLY A 128 0.64 33.30 13.98
CA GLY A 128 -0.33 34.38 13.81
C GLY A 128 -0.93 34.48 12.40
N ARG A 129 -0.78 33.47 11.53
CA ARG A 129 -1.46 33.47 10.23
C ARG A 129 -2.96 33.29 10.41
N SER A 130 -3.74 33.83 9.46
CA SER A 130 -5.18 33.64 9.47
C SER A 130 -5.56 32.19 9.20
N LEU A 131 -6.60 31.72 9.89
CA LEU A 131 -7.11 30.35 9.74
C LEU A 131 -7.46 30.01 8.29
N GLN A 132 -8.13 30.92 7.57
CA GLN A 132 -8.49 30.66 6.18
C GLN A 132 -7.26 30.43 5.30
N LYS A 133 -6.19 31.23 5.48
CA LYS A 133 -4.96 31.09 4.69
C LYS A 133 -4.22 29.80 5.02
N ALA A 134 -4.09 29.47 6.30
CA ALA A 134 -3.40 28.25 6.75
C ALA A 134 -4.09 26.99 6.22
N VAL A 135 -5.43 26.94 6.27
CA VAL A 135 -6.22 25.81 5.78
C VAL A 135 -6.19 25.69 4.26
N ALA A 136 -6.32 26.81 3.55
CA ALA A 136 -6.25 26.83 2.08
C ALA A 136 -4.89 26.37 1.58
N GLN A 137 -3.80 26.83 2.21
CA GLN A 137 -2.44 26.42 1.87
C GLN A 137 -2.22 24.92 2.15
N TRP A 138 -2.68 24.43 3.30
CA TRP A 138 -2.61 23.01 3.65
C TRP A 138 -3.37 22.12 2.66
N GLY A 139 -4.57 22.53 2.23
CA GLY A 139 -5.36 21.81 1.23
C GLY A 139 -4.74 21.80 -0.17
N ALA A 140 -3.94 22.81 -0.51
CA ALA A 140 -3.26 22.94 -1.80
C ALA A 140 -1.88 22.26 -1.86
N GLU A 141 -1.31 21.86 -0.72
CA GLU A 141 0.05 21.31 -0.63
C GLU A 141 0.21 19.96 -1.32
N ASP A 142 -0.82 19.10 -1.24
CA ASP A 142 -0.81 17.76 -1.83
C ASP A 142 -2.10 17.45 -2.59
N ASP A 143 -2.01 16.68 -3.67
CA ASP A 143 -3.16 16.20 -4.45
C ASP A 143 -3.81 14.98 -3.80
N LEU A 144 -4.29 15.17 -2.57
CA LEU A 144 -4.96 14.14 -1.77
C LEU A 144 -6.46 14.46 -1.67
N PRO A 145 -7.35 13.62 -2.23
CA PRO A 145 -8.78 13.93 -2.31
C PRO A 145 -9.42 14.16 -0.95
N ASN A 146 -9.06 13.35 0.05
CA ASN A 146 -9.61 13.45 1.39
C ASN A 146 -9.12 14.73 2.10
N ARG A 147 -7.85 15.11 1.89
CA ARG A 147 -7.31 16.37 2.42
C ARG A 147 -8.01 17.59 1.82
N LYS A 148 -8.20 17.61 0.50
CA LYS A 148 -8.93 18.70 -0.20
C LYS A 148 -10.36 18.84 0.31
N LEU A 149 -11.07 17.72 0.48
CA LEU A 149 -12.41 17.72 1.06
C LEU A 149 -12.43 18.30 2.48
N THR A 150 -11.49 17.88 3.34
CA THR A 150 -11.37 18.43 4.69
C THR A 150 -11.04 19.91 4.67
N ALA A 151 -10.14 20.37 3.81
CA ALA A 151 -9.76 21.78 3.71
C ALA A 151 -10.96 22.66 3.31
N THR A 152 -11.72 22.26 2.30
CA THR A 152 -12.93 22.97 1.87
C THR A 152 -13.99 23.01 2.97
N ALA A 153 -14.19 21.90 3.67
CA ALA A 153 -15.12 21.84 4.80
C ALA A 153 -14.69 22.77 5.95
N LEU A 154 -13.40 22.79 6.27
CA LEU A 154 -12.83 23.60 7.34
C LEU A 154 -12.87 25.09 6.99
N GLU A 155 -12.65 25.45 5.73
CA GLU A 155 -12.83 26.81 5.23
C GLU A 155 -14.28 27.26 5.34
N LEU A 156 -15.24 26.43 4.90
CA LEU A 156 -16.67 26.72 5.02
C LEU A 156 -17.07 26.89 6.50
N ALA A 157 -16.61 25.98 7.35
CA ALA A 157 -16.89 25.98 8.77
C ALA A 157 -16.31 27.23 9.48
N SER A 158 -15.16 27.74 9.02
CA SER A 158 -14.57 28.98 9.54
C SER A 158 -15.40 30.24 9.23
N ARG A 159 -16.21 30.23 8.16
CA ARG A 159 -17.07 31.35 7.75
C ARG A 159 -18.42 31.33 8.46
N SER A 160 -18.95 30.15 8.79
CA SER A 160 -20.31 29.98 9.31
C SER A 160 -20.46 30.16 10.83
N GLY A 161 -19.38 30.18 11.61
CA GLY A 161 -19.35 30.61 13.03
C GLY A 161 -20.09 29.75 14.07
N GLY A 162 -21.34 29.33 13.82
CA GLY A 162 -22.23 28.72 14.83
C GLY A 162 -22.59 27.24 14.61
N ALA A 163 -22.40 26.67 13.42
CA ALA A 163 -22.75 25.27 13.10
C ALA A 163 -21.54 24.38 12.73
N THR A 164 -20.33 24.89 12.98
CA THR A 164 -19.02 24.33 12.60
C THR A 164 -18.87 22.86 12.98
N ALA A 165 -19.29 22.47 14.19
CA ALA A 165 -19.18 21.10 14.68
C ALA A 165 -20.05 20.10 13.90
N ARG A 166 -21.28 20.47 13.51
CA ARG A 166 -22.20 19.57 12.81
C ARG A 166 -21.76 19.30 11.37
N VAL A 167 -21.30 20.34 10.68
CA VAL A 167 -20.78 20.21 9.31
C VAL A 167 -19.52 19.37 9.29
N LEU A 168 -18.59 19.62 10.21
CA LEU A 168 -17.35 18.85 10.31
C LEU A 168 -17.58 17.40 10.76
N ASP A 169 -18.60 17.14 11.58
CA ASP A 169 -19.01 15.77 11.96
C ASP A 169 -19.51 14.96 10.77
N GLY A 170 -20.31 15.57 9.89
CA GLY A 170 -20.74 14.93 8.63
C GLY A 170 -19.56 14.61 7.70
N VAL A 171 -18.57 15.50 7.65
CA VAL A 171 -17.34 15.29 6.86
C VAL A 171 -16.49 14.18 7.49
N ALA A 172 -16.33 14.17 8.81
CA ALA A 172 -15.62 13.11 9.52
C ALA A 172 -16.29 11.74 9.31
N ALA A 173 -17.62 11.68 9.38
CA ALA A 173 -18.39 10.47 9.06
C ALA A 173 -18.14 10.00 7.62
N SER A 174 -18.24 10.90 6.64
CA SER A 174 -17.98 10.54 5.23
C SER A 174 -16.56 10.05 4.99
N LEU A 175 -15.56 10.63 5.67
CA LEU A 175 -14.17 10.17 5.60
C LEU A 175 -13.99 8.80 6.26
N ARG A 176 -14.65 8.53 7.39
CA ARG A 176 -14.65 7.21 8.04
C ARG A 176 -15.26 6.15 7.13
N ASP A 177 -16.38 6.45 6.48
CA ASP A 177 -17.03 5.54 5.54
C ASP A 177 -16.11 5.21 4.36
N ARG A 178 -15.42 6.22 3.80
CA ARG A 178 -14.43 5.99 2.73
C ARG A 178 -13.29 5.07 3.17
N VAL A 179 -12.71 5.31 4.35
CA VAL A 179 -11.63 4.47 4.89
C VAL A 179 -12.13 3.05 5.19
N ALA A 180 -13.36 2.90 5.69
CA ALA A 180 -13.97 1.60 5.92
C ALA A 180 -14.18 0.83 4.61
N LEU A 181 -14.72 1.49 3.59
CA LEU A 181 -14.88 0.93 2.25
C LEU A 181 -13.55 0.52 1.63
N GLU A 182 -12.49 1.33 1.76
CA GLU A 182 -11.16 0.97 1.27
C GLU A 182 -10.61 -0.29 1.97
N ARG A 183 -10.82 -0.42 3.29
CA ARG A 183 -10.42 -1.60 4.06
C ARG A 183 -11.23 -2.82 3.67
N GLU A 184 -12.53 -2.67 3.47
CA GLU A 184 -13.43 -3.73 3.04
C GLU A 184 -13.08 -4.23 1.64
N VAL A 185 -12.89 -3.33 0.68
CA VAL A 185 -12.43 -3.66 -0.67
C VAL A 185 -11.07 -4.37 -0.63
N ALA A 186 -10.14 -3.92 0.22
CA ALA A 186 -8.85 -4.59 0.39
C ALA A 186 -9.00 -6.00 0.97
N ALA A 187 -9.87 -6.20 1.96
CA ALA A 187 -10.15 -7.50 2.57
C ALA A 187 -10.81 -8.45 1.56
N LEU A 188 -11.85 -8.02 0.85
CA LEU A 188 -12.52 -8.80 -0.21
C LEU A 188 -11.57 -9.14 -1.37
N SER A 189 -10.69 -8.20 -1.72
CA SER A 189 -9.64 -8.45 -2.73
C SER A 189 -8.63 -9.48 -2.25
N SER A 190 -8.32 -9.53 -0.95
CA SER A 190 -7.39 -10.54 -0.40
C SER A 190 -8.00 -11.94 -0.42
N GLN A 191 -9.29 -12.06 -0.08
CA GLN A 191 -10.01 -13.33 -0.11
C GLN A 191 -10.14 -13.87 -1.55
N SER A 192 -10.57 -13.02 -2.49
CA SER A 192 -10.68 -13.43 -3.90
C SER A 192 -9.33 -13.83 -4.50
N ARG A 193 -8.24 -13.15 -4.13
CA ARG A 193 -6.87 -13.53 -4.51
C ARG A 193 -6.43 -14.85 -3.89
N ALA A 194 -6.78 -15.13 -2.64
CA ALA A 194 -6.47 -16.41 -2.01
C ALA A 194 -7.18 -17.58 -2.73
N SER A 195 -8.47 -17.42 -3.04
CA SER A 195 -9.23 -18.42 -3.80
C SER A 195 -8.65 -18.62 -5.21
N ALA A 196 -8.28 -17.54 -5.90
CA ALA A 196 -7.61 -17.59 -7.19
C ALA A 196 -6.26 -18.33 -7.13
N ALA A 197 -5.46 -18.07 -6.10
CA ALA A 197 -4.18 -18.75 -5.90
C ALA A 197 -4.37 -20.27 -5.75
N VAL A 198 -5.38 -20.72 -4.99
CA VAL A 198 -5.68 -22.15 -4.84
C VAL A 198 -6.03 -22.80 -6.18
N LEU A 199 -6.85 -22.15 -7.01
CA LEU A 199 -7.26 -22.67 -8.33
C LEU A 199 -6.09 -22.83 -9.29
N VAL A 200 -5.11 -21.92 -9.24
CA VAL A 200 -3.88 -22.00 -10.06
C VAL A 200 -2.93 -23.09 -9.55
N VAL A 201 -2.93 -23.36 -8.24
CA VAL A 201 -2.03 -24.36 -7.63
C VAL A 201 -2.55 -25.79 -7.79
N ALA A 202 -3.87 -25.98 -7.77
CA ALA A 202 -4.50 -27.29 -7.77
C ALA A 202 -4.06 -28.22 -8.93
N PRO A 203 -3.99 -27.79 -10.21
CA PRO A 203 -3.60 -28.66 -11.32
C PRO A 203 -2.17 -29.17 -11.18
N VAL A 204 -1.27 -28.33 -10.67
CA VAL A 204 0.14 -28.69 -10.50
C VAL A 204 0.33 -29.65 -9.33
N VAL A 205 -0.32 -29.40 -8.20
CA VAL A 205 -0.30 -30.32 -7.06
C VAL A 205 -0.86 -31.68 -7.46
N PHE A 206 -1.96 -31.69 -8.23
CA PHE A 206 -2.53 -32.92 -8.76
C PHE A 206 -1.58 -33.67 -9.70
N ALA A 207 -0.95 -32.96 -10.65
CA ALA A 207 0.04 -33.54 -11.56
C ALA A 207 1.25 -34.11 -10.81
N ALA A 208 1.75 -33.40 -9.79
CA ALA A 208 2.86 -33.85 -8.95
C ALA A 208 2.48 -35.08 -8.10
N ALA A 209 1.29 -35.09 -7.51
CA ALA A 209 0.79 -36.21 -6.72
C ALA A 209 0.61 -37.47 -7.58
N MET A 210 0.00 -37.34 -8.77
CA MET A 210 -0.17 -38.45 -9.71
C MET A 210 1.17 -39.01 -10.19
N ALA A 211 2.15 -38.14 -10.43
CA ALA A 211 3.50 -38.57 -10.75
C ALA A 211 4.14 -39.40 -9.63
N MET A 212 3.87 -39.09 -8.35
CA MET A 212 4.41 -39.90 -7.24
C MET A 212 3.72 -41.27 -7.08
N ILE A 213 2.45 -41.38 -7.49
CA ILE A 213 1.65 -42.60 -7.33
C ILE A 213 1.91 -43.62 -8.44
N ASP A 214 2.02 -43.19 -9.71
CA ASP A 214 2.21 -44.10 -10.85
C ASP A 214 3.37 -43.68 -11.75
N HIS A 215 4.36 -44.56 -11.90
CA HIS A 215 5.50 -44.36 -12.79
C HIS A 215 5.12 -44.31 -14.28
N ARG A 216 3.97 -44.89 -14.69
CA ARG A 216 3.49 -44.81 -16.08
C ARG A 216 3.08 -43.38 -16.46
N VAL A 217 2.57 -42.61 -15.51
CA VAL A 217 2.20 -41.20 -15.72
C VAL A 217 3.45 -40.36 -15.97
N LEU A 218 4.52 -40.62 -15.21
CA LEU A 218 5.83 -40.01 -15.42
C LEU A 218 6.45 -40.35 -16.77
N ASP A 219 6.38 -41.61 -17.19
CA ASP A 219 6.89 -42.04 -18.50
C ASP A 219 6.09 -41.43 -19.66
N LEU A 220 4.77 -41.21 -19.50
CA LEU A 220 3.95 -40.52 -20.50
C LEU A 220 4.30 -39.03 -20.58
N LEU A 221 4.47 -38.37 -19.43
CA LEU A 221 4.77 -36.94 -19.31
C LEU A 221 6.18 -36.58 -19.79
N ILE A 222 7.18 -37.38 -19.42
CA ILE A 222 8.60 -37.07 -19.64
C ILE A 222 9.18 -37.88 -20.80
N GLY A 223 8.73 -39.12 -20.97
CA GLY A 223 9.29 -40.07 -21.94
C GLY A 223 8.78 -39.90 -23.37
N ARG A 224 7.65 -39.21 -23.59
CA ARG A 224 7.05 -39.01 -24.92
C ARG A 224 6.98 -37.53 -25.31
N PRO A 225 7.18 -37.19 -26.61
CA PRO A 225 7.07 -35.81 -27.09
C PRO A 225 5.67 -35.22 -26.90
N ILE A 226 4.63 -36.07 -26.88
CA ILE A 226 3.25 -35.66 -26.58
C ILE A 226 3.09 -35.15 -25.13
N GLY A 227 3.86 -35.68 -24.18
CA GLY A 227 3.83 -35.27 -22.78
C GLY A 227 4.37 -33.85 -22.58
N TRP A 228 5.48 -33.53 -23.26
CA TRP A 228 6.03 -32.17 -23.28
C TRP A 228 5.08 -31.15 -23.89
N ALA A 229 4.35 -31.52 -24.95
CA ALA A 229 3.33 -30.67 -25.54
C ALA A 229 2.17 -30.40 -24.56
N CYS A 230 1.70 -31.42 -23.83
CA CYS A 230 0.66 -31.25 -22.81
C CYS A 230 1.11 -30.36 -21.64
N VAL A 231 2.34 -30.53 -21.15
CA VAL A 231 2.89 -29.69 -20.07
C VAL A 231 3.05 -28.24 -20.52
N GLY A 232 3.60 -28.02 -21.72
CA GLY A 232 3.75 -26.69 -22.28
C GLY A 232 2.41 -25.98 -22.48
N LEU A 233 1.40 -26.70 -22.97
CA LEU A 233 0.05 -26.17 -23.17
C LEU A 233 -0.63 -25.86 -21.82
N GLY A 234 -0.49 -26.74 -20.82
CA GLY A 234 -1.01 -26.50 -19.47
C GLY A 234 -0.39 -25.27 -18.80
N LEU A 235 0.95 -25.18 -18.81
CA LEU A 235 1.66 -23.99 -18.29
C LEU A 235 1.29 -22.72 -19.06
N GLY A 236 1.09 -22.82 -20.39
CA GLY A 236 0.65 -21.70 -21.21
C GLY A 236 -0.74 -21.18 -20.80
N LEU A 237 -1.68 -22.09 -20.55
CA LEU A 237 -3.02 -21.77 -20.06
C LEU A 237 -2.99 -21.14 -18.66
N ASP A 238 -2.15 -21.66 -17.76
CA ASP A 238 -1.96 -21.09 -16.41
C ASP A 238 -1.41 -19.66 -16.46
N VAL A 239 -0.39 -19.41 -17.30
CA VAL A 239 0.18 -18.08 -17.50
C VAL A 239 -0.85 -17.12 -18.10
N LEU A 240 -1.64 -17.57 -19.08
CA LEU A 240 -2.68 -16.76 -19.68
C LEU A 240 -3.79 -16.41 -18.67
N GLY A 241 -4.16 -17.37 -17.81
CA GLY A 241 -5.10 -17.15 -16.71
C GLY A 241 -4.58 -16.15 -15.68
N ALA A 242 -3.33 -16.28 -15.25
CA ALA A 242 -2.69 -15.33 -14.34
C ALA A 242 -2.60 -13.92 -14.95
N PHE A 243 -2.27 -13.82 -16.24
CA PHE A 243 -2.27 -12.55 -16.97
C PHE A 243 -3.67 -11.92 -17.00
N TRP A 244 -4.71 -12.69 -17.31
CA TRP A 244 -6.08 -12.20 -17.35
C TRP A 244 -6.54 -11.68 -15.98
N MET A 245 -6.27 -12.42 -14.90
CA MET A 245 -6.57 -11.99 -13.53
C MET A 245 -5.85 -10.69 -13.15
N SER A 246 -4.55 -10.59 -13.46
CA SER A 246 -3.77 -9.38 -13.16
C SER A 246 -4.33 -8.13 -13.85
N ARG A 247 -4.86 -8.29 -15.07
CA ARG A 247 -5.46 -7.20 -15.86
C ARG A 247 -6.84 -6.81 -15.35
N LEU A 248 -7.64 -7.77 -14.89
CA LEU A 248 -8.97 -7.50 -14.32
C LEU A 248 -8.87 -6.69 -13.02
N ILE A 249 -7.93 -7.06 -12.15
CA ILE A 249 -7.69 -6.40 -10.86
C ILE A 249 -7.12 -4.99 -11.04
N GLY A 250 -6.34 -4.74 -12.10
CA GLY A 250 -5.77 -3.43 -12.41
C GLY A 250 -6.78 -2.40 -12.94
N ARG A 251 -7.97 -2.83 -13.39
CA ARG A 251 -8.93 -1.95 -14.10
C ARG A 251 -9.87 -1.14 -13.19
N HIS A 252 -9.86 -1.40 -11.89
CA HIS A 252 -10.70 -0.72 -10.89
C HIS A 252 -9.92 0.24 -9.98
N ARG A 253 -8.75 0.72 -10.42
CA ARG A 253 -8.03 1.83 -9.78
C ARG A 253 -8.09 3.08 -10.62
#